data_AF-A0A2N5UAP9-F1
#
_entry.id   AF-A0A2N5UAP9-F1
#
_cell.length_a   1.000
_cell.length_b   1.000
_cell.length_c   1.000
_cell.angle_alpha   90.00
_cell.angle_beta   90.00
_cell.angle_gamma   90.00
#
_symmetry.space_group_name_H-M   'P 1'
#
loop_
_entity.id
_entity.type
_entity.pdbx_description
1 polymer ?
#
loop_
_entity_poly.entity_id
_entity_poly.type
_entity_poly.pdbx_seq_one_letter_code
_entity_poly.pdbx_strand_id
1 'polypeptide(L)'
;MFSNNQDQLHGNKHTPSSNVSPDENSKLIAYWIKRLQREQEEYLRTYKLSPYDLLSYNEKLRWALDRIKARKEAKLDYQIAFNALLRDHRKTRRLRQTEKMAANNNNINTTGNTTIVPNYLNRPVALITTPFLTDR
;
A
#
# COMPACT_ATOMS: atom_id res chain seq x y z
N MET A 1 -42.02 -54.75 -54.43
CA MET A 1 -42.15 -53.57 -53.57
C MET A 1 -40.90 -53.49 -52.71
N PHE A 2 -40.02 -52.54 -53.00
CA PHE A 2 -38.70 -52.44 -52.37
C PHE A 2 -38.78 -51.72 -51.03
N SER A 3 -38.14 -52.33 -50.03
CA SER A 3 -37.87 -51.77 -48.71
C SER A 3 -36.94 -50.56 -48.82
N ASN A 4 -37.20 -49.49 -48.06
CA ASN A 4 -36.23 -48.42 -47.86
C ASN A 4 -36.14 -48.08 -46.36
N ASN A 5 -35.00 -48.46 -45.79
CA ASN A 5 -34.50 -48.04 -44.49
C ASN A 5 -34.12 -46.56 -44.55
N GLN A 6 -34.56 -45.79 -43.56
CA GLN A 6 -33.95 -44.51 -43.18
C GLN A 6 -33.78 -44.51 -41.66
N ASP A 7 -32.60 -44.93 -41.21
CA ASP A 7 -32.06 -44.58 -39.90
C ASP A 7 -31.77 -43.08 -39.87
N GLN A 8 -32.36 -42.31 -38.95
CA GLN A 8 -31.78 -41.04 -38.48
C GLN A 8 -32.11 -40.79 -36.99
N LEU A 9 -31.19 -41.26 -36.14
CA LEU A 9 -30.49 -40.45 -35.12
C LEU A 9 -31.27 -39.29 -34.48
N HIS A 10 -32.16 -39.59 -33.52
CA HIS A 10 -32.45 -38.59 -32.49
C HIS A 10 -31.44 -38.75 -31.35
N GLY A 11 -30.40 -37.92 -31.43
CA GLY A 11 -29.37 -37.82 -30.42
C GLY A 11 -29.95 -37.64 -29.02
N ASN A 12 -29.44 -38.43 -28.10
CA ASN A 12 -29.57 -38.25 -26.67
C ASN A 12 -29.10 -36.83 -26.30
N LYS A 13 -30.04 -35.90 -26.24
CA LYS A 13 -29.87 -34.72 -25.39
C LYS A 13 -30.10 -35.20 -23.97
N HIS A 14 -29.03 -35.65 -23.32
CA HIS A 14 -28.98 -35.67 -21.86
C HIS A 14 -28.99 -34.23 -21.36
N THR A 15 -30.14 -33.56 -21.43
CA THR A 15 -30.45 -32.54 -20.45
C THR A 15 -30.72 -33.30 -19.16
N PRO A 16 -29.98 -33.07 -18.06
CA PRO A 16 -30.43 -33.58 -16.77
C PRO A 16 -31.78 -32.90 -16.51
N SER A 17 -32.87 -33.62 -16.73
CA SER A 17 -34.18 -33.22 -16.27
C SER A 17 -34.04 -33.13 -14.77
N SER A 18 -33.92 -31.91 -14.24
CA SER A 18 -33.90 -31.67 -12.80
C SER A 18 -35.30 -31.93 -12.27
N ASN A 19 -35.66 -33.22 -12.17
CA ASN A 19 -36.86 -33.69 -11.52
C ASN A 19 -36.65 -33.59 -10.00
N VAL A 20 -36.41 -32.38 -9.51
CA VAL A 20 -36.51 -32.08 -8.09
C VAL A 20 -37.99 -31.85 -7.83
N SER A 21 -38.58 -32.65 -6.96
CA SER A 21 -40.00 -32.51 -6.63
C SER A 21 -40.26 -31.09 -6.09
N PRO A 22 -41.36 -30.42 -6.47
CA PRO A 22 -41.71 -29.11 -5.90
C PRO A 22 -41.72 -29.12 -4.36
N ASP A 23 -42.04 -30.26 -3.75
CA ASP A 23 -41.99 -30.47 -2.30
C ASP A 23 -40.56 -30.54 -1.72
N GLU A 24 -39.63 -31.15 -2.45
CA GLU A 24 -38.21 -31.15 -2.05
C GLU A 24 -37.59 -29.76 -2.18
N ASN A 25 -37.95 -29.04 -3.24
CA ASN A 25 -37.47 -27.69 -3.46
C ASN A 25 -38.03 -26.71 -2.41
N SER A 26 -39.30 -26.85 -2.02
CA SER A 26 -39.89 -26.03 -0.96
C SER A 26 -39.22 -26.28 0.40
N LYS A 27 -38.91 -27.55 0.73
CA LYS A 27 -38.15 -27.93 1.93
C LYS A 27 -36.73 -27.35 1.92
N LEU A 28 -36.05 -27.39 0.78
CA LEU A 28 -34.72 -26.82 0.64
C LEU A 28 -34.73 -25.30 0.84
N ILE A 29 -35.69 -24.59 0.23
CA ILE A 29 -35.88 -23.15 0.42
C ILE A 29 -36.16 -22.83 1.90
N ALA A 30 -37.06 -23.57 2.53
CA ALA A 30 -37.40 -23.36 3.94
C ALA A 30 -36.19 -23.61 4.87
N TYR A 31 -35.37 -24.62 4.57
CA TYR A 31 -34.12 -24.89 5.29
C TYR A 31 -33.16 -23.71 5.18
N TRP A 32 -32.91 -23.19 3.97
CA TRP A 32 -32.01 -22.06 3.76
C TRP A 32 -32.51 -20.79 4.43
N ILE A 33 -33.80 -20.49 4.37
CA ILE A 33 -34.38 -19.33 5.07
C ILE A 33 -34.13 -19.45 6.57
N LYS A 34 -34.44 -20.60 7.17
CA LYS A 34 -34.21 -20.81 8.62
C LYS A 34 -32.75 -20.72 9.01
N ARG A 35 -31.85 -21.23 8.16
CA ARG A 35 -30.41 -21.16 8.39
C ARG A 35 -29.91 -19.72 8.32
N LEU A 36 -30.27 -18.97 7.28
CA LEU A 36 -29.89 -17.57 7.11
C LEU A 36 -30.41 -16.68 8.25
N GLN A 37 -31.64 -16.92 8.72
CA GLN A 37 -32.18 -16.23 9.90
C GLN A 37 -31.33 -16.50 11.15
N ARG A 38 -30.94 -17.75 11.39
CA ARG A 38 -30.08 -18.10 12.53
C ARG A 38 -28.71 -17.44 12.44
N GLU A 39 -28.10 -17.46 11.25
CA GLU A 39 -26.80 -16.82 11.02
C GLU A 39 -26.89 -15.29 11.20
N GLN A 40 -27.98 -14.66 10.77
CA GLN A 40 -28.25 -13.24 11.00
C GLN A 40 -28.40 -12.91 12.49
N GLU A 41 -29.17 -13.71 13.23
CA GLU A 41 -29.33 -13.55 14.68
C GLU A 41 -28.01 -13.72 15.43
N GLU A 42 -27.22 -14.71 15.05
CA GLU A 42 -25.91 -14.98 15.63
C GLU A 42 -24.92 -13.84 15.33
N TYR A 43 -24.94 -13.32 14.09
CA TYR A 43 -24.21 -12.12 13.72
C TYR A 43 -24.61 -10.93 14.59
N LEU A 44 -25.90 -10.63 14.74
CA LEU A 44 -26.37 -9.51 15.56
C LEU A 44 -26.04 -9.69 17.04
N ARG A 45 -26.07 -10.92 17.58
CA ARG A 45 -25.68 -11.22 18.96
C ARG A 45 -24.20 -10.99 19.23
N THR A 46 -23.35 -11.25 18.25
CA THR A 46 -21.89 -11.14 18.37
C THR A 46 -21.35 -9.81 17.84
N TYR A 47 -22.17 -9.06 17.11
CA TYR A 47 -21.80 -7.79 16.50
C TYR A 47 -21.51 -6.73 17.57
N LYS A 48 -20.29 -6.23 17.57
CA LYS A 48 -19.87 -5.08 18.39
C LYS A 48 -19.76 -3.87 17.48
N LEU A 49 -20.54 -2.83 17.78
CA LEU A 49 -20.41 -1.56 17.07
C LEU A 49 -19.04 -0.97 17.36
N SER A 50 -18.32 -0.60 16.30
CA SER A 50 -17.18 0.29 16.43
C SER A 50 -17.66 1.66 16.89
N PRO A 51 -16.88 2.42 17.66
CA PRO A 51 -17.18 3.83 17.93
C PRO A 51 -17.43 4.64 16.65
N TYR A 52 -16.81 4.23 15.53
CA TYR A 52 -17.05 4.82 14.22
C TYR A 52 -18.45 4.52 13.67
N ASP A 53 -18.99 3.33 13.93
CA ASP A 53 -20.30 2.91 13.41
C ASP A 53 -21.43 3.71 14.03
N LEU A 54 -21.24 4.15 15.28
CA LEU A 54 -22.15 5.01 16.06
C LEU A 54 -22.24 6.45 15.55
N LEU A 55 -21.26 6.92 14.76
CA LEU A 55 -21.25 8.28 14.23
C LEU A 55 -22.40 8.47 13.23
N SER A 56 -23.04 9.63 13.30
CA SER A 56 -23.96 10.09 12.26
C SER A 56 -23.24 10.22 10.91
N TYR A 57 -24.00 10.23 9.83
CA TYR A 57 -23.44 10.40 8.48
C TYR A 57 -22.59 11.67 8.37
N ASN A 58 -23.07 12.78 8.92
CA ASN A 58 -22.37 14.06 8.88
C ASN A 58 -21.06 14.04 9.67
N GLU A 59 -21.01 13.33 10.80
CA GLU A 59 -19.78 13.16 11.57
C GLU A 59 -18.78 12.27 10.85
N LYS A 60 -19.22 11.17 10.23
CA LYS A 60 -18.38 10.32 9.37
C LYS A 60 -17.80 11.12 8.22
N LEU A 61 -18.61 11.95 7.57
CA LEU A 61 -18.18 12.83 6.48
C LEU A 61 -17.12 13.83 6.95
N ARG A 62 -17.37 14.53 8.06
CA ARG A 62 -16.40 15.47 8.66
C ARG A 62 -15.09 14.78 8.98
N TRP A 63 -15.13 13.63 9.64
CA TRP A 63 -13.95 12.87 10.02
C TRP A 63 -13.14 12.42 8.79
N ALA A 64 -13.82 11.98 7.73
CA ALA A 64 -13.19 11.63 6.47
C ALA A 64 -12.51 12.84 5.80
N LEU A 65 -13.18 14.00 5.77
CA LEU A 65 -12.63 15.23 5.22
C LEU A 65 -11.41 15.72 6.00
N ASP A 66 -11.48 15.72 7.34
CA ASP A 66 -10.37 16.10 8.22
C ASP A 66 -9.17 15.18 8.00
N ARG A 67 -9.41 13.87 7.88
CA ARG A 67 -8.34 12.89 7.59
C ARG A 67 -7.70 13.12 6.22
N ILE A 68 -8.48 13.49 5.20
CA ILE A 68 -7.96 13.84 3.88
C ILE A 68 -7.12 15.11 3.96
N LYS A 69 -7.59 16.13 4.68
CA LYS A 69 -6.89 17.40 4.87
C LYS A 69 -5.55 17.19 5.57
N ALA A 70 -5.55 16.50 6.72
CA ALA A 70 -4.34 16.21 7.49
C ALA A 70 -3.30 15.43 6.66
N ARG A 71 -3.74 14.46 5.83
CA ARG A 71 -2.85 13.74 4.92
C ARG A 71 -2.23 14.63 3.85
N LYS A 72 -3.00 15.58 3.31
CA LYS A 72 -2.50 16.54 2.30
C LYS A 72 -1.49 17.50 2.92
N GLU A 73 -1.77 17.99 4.11
CA GLU A 73 -0.86 18.87 4.87
C GLU A 73 0.45 18.15 5.19
N ALA A 74 0.39 16.95 5.77
CA ALA A 74 1.59 16.15 6.06
C ALA A 74 2.42 15.84 4.81
N LYS A 75 1.76 15.60 3.66
CA LYS A 75 2.46 15.41 2.38
C LYS A 75 3.17 16.68 1.92
N LEU A 76 2.54 17.84 2.06
CA LEU A 76 3.14 19.11 1.71
C LEU A 76 4.34 19.43 2.61
N ASP A 77 4.19 19.25 3.91
CA ASP A 77 5.27 19.45 4.90
C ASP A 77 6.48 18.57 4.58
N TYR A 78 6.23 17.30 4.26
CA TYR A 78 7.28 16.38 3.82
C TYR A 78 8.01 16.89 2.56
N GLN A 79 7.27 17.36 1.56
CA GLN A 79 7.87 17.89 0.33
C GLN A 79 8.71 19.14 0.59
N ILE A 80 8.25 20.03 1.47
CA ILE A 80 8.98 21.23 1.88
C ILE A 80 10.29 20.83 2.57
N ALA A 81 10.21 19.95 3.58
CA ALA A 81 11.37 19.49 4.33
C ALA A 81 12.40 18.79 3.43
N PHE A 82 11.94 17.90 2.54
CA PHE A 82 12.83 17.20 1.61
C PHE A 82 13.51 18.16 0.63
N ASN A 83 12.78 19.15 0.10
CA ASN A 83 13.35 20.16 -0.78
C ASN A 83 14.38 21.05 -0.06
N ALA A 84 14.14 21.40 1.20
CA ALA A 84 15.10 22.12 2.03
C ALA A 84 16.39 21.31 2.20
N LEU A 85 16.28 20.02 2.54
CA LEU A 85 17.40 19.10 2.65
C LEU A 85 18.22 19.02 1.34
N LEU A 86 17.56 18.91 0.19
CA LEU A 86 18.23 18.90 -1.11
C LEU A 86 18.97 20.21 -1.40
N ARG A 87 18.38 21.36 -1.04
CA ARG A 87 19.03 22.66 -1.19
C ARG A 87 20.30 22.75 -0.35
N ASP A 88 20.23 22.32 0.91
CA ASP A 88 21.38 22.36 1.81
C ASP A 88 22.47 21.39 1.38
N HIS A 89 22.10 20.16 0.98
CA HIS A 89 23.05 19.20 0.41
C HIS A 89 23.79 19.78 -0.80
N ARG A 90 23.06 20.44 -1.73
CA ARG A 90 23.68 21.10 -2.90
C ARG A 90 24.61 22.24 -2.49
N LYS A 91 24.24 23.05 -1.49
CA LYS A 91 25.10 24.13 -0.96
C LYS A 91 26.39 23.56 -0.38
N THR A 92 26.29 22.55 0.49
CA THR A 92 27.46 21.89 1.09
C THR A 92 28.37 21.26 0.03
N ARG A 93 27.78 20.62 -0.99
CA ARG A 93 28.56 20.04 -2.10
C ARG A 93 29.33 21.13 -2.88
N ARG A 94 28.68 22.25 -3.18
CA ARG A 94 29.32 23.40 -3.85
C ARG A 94 30.47 23.97 -3.01
N LEU A 95 30.24 24.18 -1.71
CA LEU A 95 31.26 24.68 -0.79
C LEU A 95 32.49 23.76 -0.74
N ARG A 96 32.27 22.44 -0.60
CA ARG A 96 33.36 21.46 -0.63
C ARG A 96 34.11 21.45 -1.95
N GLN A 97 33.42 21.68 -3.07
CA GLN A 97 34.05 21.77 -4.37
C GLN A 97 34.95 23.02 -4.46
N THR A 98 34.46 24.18 -4.02
CA THR A 98 35.26 25.42 -3.98
C THR A 98 36.46 25.30 -3.05
N GLU A 99 36.30 24.67 -1.89
CA GLU A 99 37.41 24.39 -0.95
C GLU A 99 38.49 23.50 -1.60
N LYS A 100 38.09 22.44 -2.31
CA LYS A 100 39.02 21.57 -3.04
C LYS A 100 39.78 22.33 -4.12
N MET A 101 39.10 23.19 -4.87
CA MET A 101 39.76 23.99 -5.93
C MET A 101 40.73 25.01 -5.33
N ALA A 102 40.36 25.68 -4.23
CA ALA A 102 41.24 26.60 -3.51
C ALA A 102 42.47 25.88 -2.93
N ALA A 103 42.29 24.70 -2.31
CA ALA A 103 43.38 23.90 -1.78
C ALA A 103 44.34 23.41 -2.89
N ASN A 104 43.81 23.00 -4.03
CA ASN A 104 44.62 22.62 -5.19
C ASN A 104 45.43 23.80 -5.74
N ASN A 105 44.83 25.01 -5.82
CA ASN A 105 45.54 26.21 -6.28
C ASN A 105 46.67 26.62 -5.32
N ASN A 106 46.50 26.43 -4.01
CA ASN A 106 47.55 26.70 -3.02
C ASN A 106 48.70 25.68 -3.07
N ASN A 107 48.44 24.44 -3.50
CA ASN A 107 49.47 23.39 -3.61
C ASN A 107 50.38 23.58 -4.85
N ILE A 108 49.91 24.27 -5.88
CA ILE A 108 50.69 24.52 -7.12
C ILE A 108 51.83 25.54 -6.89
N ASN A 109 51.78 26.34 -5.81
CA ASN A 109 52.81 27.32 -5.46
C ASN A 109 53.91 26.78 -4.53
N THR A 110 53.86 25.51 -4.13
CA THR A 110 54.93 24.88 -3.34
C THR A 110 55.67 23.87 -4.19
N THR A 111 56.60 24.35 -5.01
CA THR A 111 57.60 23.51 -5.67
C THR A 111 58.50 22.90 -4.61
N GLY A 112 58.19 21.67 -4.23
CA GLY A 112 58.97 20.88 -3.29
C GLY A 112 58.55 19.42 -3.40
N ASN A 113 59.28 18.68 -4.23
CA ASN A 113 59.01 17.29 -4.57
C ASN A 113 58.94 16.41 -3.30
N THR A 114 57.76 16.14 -2.77
CA THR A 114 57.58 15.10 -1.75
C THR A 114 56.19 14.49 -1.92
N THR A 115 56.18 13.23 -2.36
CA THR A 115 54.99 12.41 -2.54
C THR A 115 54.39 12.10 -1.16
N ILE A 116 53.38 12.85 -0.73
CA ILE A 116 52.59 12.54 0.47
C ILE A 116 51.36 11.74 0.06
N VAL A 117 51.37 10.45 0.39
CA VAL A 117 50.22 9.54 0.24
C VAL A 117 49.18 9.88 1.32
N PRO A 118 47.92 10.22 0.98
CA PRO A 118 46.91 10.50 2.00
C PRO A 118 46.43 9.18 2.64
N ASN A 119 46.58 9.05 3.96
CA ASN A 119 46.03 7.94 4.73
C ASN A 119 44.55 8.23 5.06
N TYR A 120 43.64 7.56 4.37
CA TYR A 120 42.19 7.73 4.54
C TYR A 120 41.58 6.91 5.69
N LEU A 121 42.37 6.08 6.40
CA LEU A 121 41.82 5.14 7.39
C LEU A 121 41.52 5.74 8.77
N ASN A 122 42.01 6.95 9.10
CA ASN A 122 41.97 7.48 10.48
C ASN A 122 41.05 8.69 10.68
N ARG A 123 39.91 8.78 9.99
CA ARG A 123 38.89 9.79 10.34
C ARG A 123 37.74 9.14 11.10
N PRO A 124 37.46 9.52 12.36
CA PRO A 124 36.23 9.09 13.04
C PRO A 124 35.05 9.65 12.25
N VAL A 125 34.19 8.75 11.76
CA VAL A 125 32.91 9.11 11.17
C VAL A 125 32.04 9.61 12.32
N ALA A 126 31.77 10.91 12.36
CA ALA A 126 30.77 11.45 13.28
C ALA A 126 29.42 10.83 12.89
N LEU A 127 28.93 9.91 13.73
CA LEU A 127 27.59 9.37 13.62
C LEU A 127 26.61 10.53 13.79
N ILE A 128 25.95 10.90 12.70
CA ILE A 128 24.89 11.91 12.73
C ILE A 128 23.70 11.22 13.38
N THR A 129 23.48 11.47 14.66
CA THR A 129 22.24 11.07 15.34
C THR A 129 21.10 11.83 14.68
N THR A 130 20.30 11.14 13.87
CA THR A 130 19.09 11.70 13.29
C THR A 130 17.96 11.61 14.33
N PRO A 131 17.08 12.62 14.42
CA PRO A 131 16.04 12.67 15.46
C PRO A 131 14.90 11.64 15.26
N PHE A 132 15.01 10.75 14.26
CA PHE A 132 13.94 9.81 13.89
C PHE A 132 14.00 8.46 14.62
N LEU A 133 15.02 8.24 15.45
CA LEU A 133 15.08 7.10 16.37
C LEU A 133 14.81 7.60 17.78
N THR A 134 13.55 7.95 18.05
CA THR A 134 13.04 7.94 19.42
C THR A 134 12.40 6.58 19.62
N ASP A 135 12.98 5.81 20.52
CA ASP A 135 12.54 4.47 20.90
C ASP A 135 11.05 4.45 21.26
N ARG A 136 10.41 3.33 20.93
CA ARG A 136 9.10 2.91 21.39
C ARG A 136 9.26 1.62 22.17
#